data_AF-A0A0C2GVA8-F1
#
_entry.id   AF-A0A0C2GVA8-F1
#
_cell.length_a   1.000
_cell.length_b   1.000
_cell.length_c   1.000
_cell.angle_alpha   90.00
_cell.angle_beta   90.00
_cell.angle_gamma   90.00
#
_symmetry.space_group_name_H-M   'P 1'
#
loop_
_entity.id
_entity.type
_entity.pdbx_description
1 polymer ?
#
loop_
_entity_poly.entity_id
_entity_poly.type
_entity_poly.pdbx_seq_one_letter_code
_entity_poly.pdbx_strand_id
1 'polypeptide(L)' 'MRRQYRIAVLGAPACGKTSLIRRFVSNEYSEVYDPTIEDRFKKTVVFQGSSAHLEIVDTAGKI' A
#
# COMPACT_ATOMS: atom_id res chain seq x y z
N MET A 1 -7.41 -16.36 -15.68
CA MET A 1 -7.07 -14.93 -15.91
C MET A 1 -6.61 -14.33 -14.60
N ARG A 2 -5.48 -13.61 -14.56
CA ARG A 2 -5.04 -12.93 -13.34
C ARG A 2 -5.84 -11.64 -13.17
N ARG A 3 -6.47 -11.44 -12.02
CA ARG A 3 -7.26 -10.23 -11.73
C ARG A 3 -6.31 -9.11 -11.33
N GLN A 4 -6.54 -7.90 -11.84
CA GLN A 4 -5.77 -6.71 -11.47
C GLN A 4 -6.66 -5.74 -10.71
N TYR A 5 -6.18 -5.26 -9.58
CA TYR A 5 -6.87 -4.30 -8.73
C TYR A 5 -5.97 -3.09 -8.49
N ARG A 6 -6.58 -1.90 -8.54
CA ARG A 6 -5.94 -0.65 -8.11
C ARG A 6 -6.61 -0.19 -6.82
N ILE A 7 -5.80 0.03 -5.80
CA ILE A 7 -6.24 0.35 -4.44
C ILE A 7 -5.59 1.68 -4.05
N ALA A 8 -6.39 2.69 -3.71
CA ALA A 8 -5.88 3.92 -3.12
C ALA A 8 -6.04 3.86 -1.59
N VAL A 9 -5.00 4.24 -0.86
CA VAL A 9 -5.03 4.30 0.60
C VAL A 9 -5.08 5.77 1.02
N LEU A 10 -6.18 6.14 1.67
CA LEU A 10 -6.48 7.52 2.09
C LEU A 10 -6.55 7.59 3.62
N GLY A 11 -6.30 8.78 4.16
CA GLY A 11 -6.38 9.04 5.60
C GLY A 11 -5.49 10.22 6.02
N ALA A 12 -5.70 10.68 7.26
CA ALA A 12 -5.00 11.82 7.83
C ALA A 12 -3.46 11.70 7.73
N PRO A 13 -2.73 12.84 7.79
CA PRO A 13 -1.28 12.82 7.95
C PRO A 13 -0.87 11.96 9.16
N ALA A 14 0.27 11.27 9.05
CA ALA A 14 0.86 10.45 10.12
C ALA A 14 -0.01 9.31 10.71
N CYS A 15 -1.18 8.97 10.12
CA CYS A 15 -2.01 7.87 10.63
C CYS A 15 -1.48 6.45 10.33
N GLY A 16 -0.28 6.32 9.75
CA GLY A 16 0.38 5.04 9.52
C GLY A 16 0.09 4.34 8.18
N LYS A 17 -0.48 5.05 7.19
CA LYS A 17 -0.78 4.49 5.84
C LYS A 17 0.43 3.77 5.24
N THR A 18 1.55 4.48 5.12
CA THR A 18 2.79 3.97 4.54
C THR A 18 3.36 2.80 5.32
N SER A 19 3.29 2.84 6.65
CA SER A 19 3.77 1.76 7.52
C SER A 19 2.97 0.48 7.28
N LEU A 20 1.64 0.57 7.16
CA LEU A 20 0.77 -0.58 6.85
C LEU A 20 1.04 -1.12 5.44
N ILE A 21 1.21 -0.24 4.45
CA ILE A 21 1.48 -0.64 3.07
C ILE A 21 2.84 -1.34 2.96
N ARG A 22 3.92 -0.77 3.52
CA ARG A 22 5.26 -1.38 3.52
C ARG A 22 5.24 -2.73 4.25
N ARG A 23 4.61 -2.81 5.42
CA ARG A 23 4.47 -4.09 6.13
C ARG A 23 3.73 -5.11 5.27
N PHE A 24 2.64 -4.72 4.61
CA PHE A 24 1.90 -5.63 3.75
C PHE A 24 2.71 -6.06 2.52
N VAL A 25 3.45 -5.15 1.88
CA VAL A 25 4.13 -5.41 0.60
C VAL A 25 5.47 -6.10 0.79
N SER A 26 6.36 -5.55 1.62
CA SER A 26 7.75 -6.02 1.82
C SER A 26 8.02 -6.71 3.15
N ASN A 27 7.03 -6.80 4.05
CA ASN A 27 7.22 -7.30 5.42
C ASN A 27 8.23 -6.47 6.24
N GLU A 28 8.35 -5.18 5.93
CA GLU A 28 9.26 -4.26 6.59
C GLU A 28 8.51 -3.25 7.46
N TYR A 29 9.25 -2.59 8.35
CA TYR A 29 8.79 -1.44 9.12
C TYR A 29 9.97 -0.53 9.40
N SER A 30 9.73 0.79 9.37
CA SER A 30 10.70 1.82 9.71
C SER A 30 10.08 2.78 10.71
N GLU A 31 10.84 3.16 11.72
CA GLU A 31 10.48 4.21 12.68
C GLU A 31 10.77 5.62 12.14
N VAL A 32 11.55 5.73 11.07
CA VAL A 32 11.84 7.00 10.41
C VAL A 32 10.61 7.46 9.65
N TYR A 33 10.13 8.65 9.98
CA TYR A 33 8.99 9.29 9.31
C TYR A 33 9.45 10.21 8.20
N ASP A 34 9.29 9.74 6.96
CA ASP A 34 9.36 10.57 5.76
C ASP A 34 7.93 10.80 5.24
N PRO A 35 7.44 12.05 5.14
CA PRO A 35 6.12 12.34 4.59
C PRO A 35 5.97 11.81 3.16
N THR A 36 4.94 11.01 2.91
CA THR A 36 4.62 10.50 1.58
C THR A 36 4.02 11.61 0.72
N ILE A 37 4.49 11.72 -0.53
CA ILE A 37 3.87 12.55 -1.57
C ILE A 37 2.84 11.72 -2.33
N GLU A 38 3.31 10.78 -3.15
CA GLU A 38 2.52 9.70 -3.75
C GLU A 38 3.48 8.56 -4.08
N ASP A 39 3.25 7.37 -3.53
CA ASP A 39 4.04 6.18 -3.81
C ASP A 39 3.15 5.07 -4.39
N ARG A 40 3.73 4.24 -5.28
CA ARG A 40 3.04 3.10 -5.88
C ARG A 40 3.74 1.81 -5.54
N PHE A 41 3.01 0.90 -4.92
CA PHE A 41 3.47 -0.42 -4.54
C PHE A 41 2.76 -1.50 -5.36
N LYS A 42 3.44 -2.60 -5.62
CA LYS A 42 2.86 -3.76 -6.30
C LYS A 42 3.02 -5.01 -5.44
N LYS A 43 1.95 -5.80 -5.33
CA LYS A 43 2.01 -7.11 -4.68
C LYS A 43 1.16 -8.12 -5.43
N THR A 44 1.70 -9.32 -5.64
CA THR A 44 0.90 -10.46 -6.09
C THR A 44 0.46 -11.25 -4.87
N VAL A 45 -0.84 -11.54 -4.79
CA VAL A 45 -1.43 -12.33 -3.70
C VAL A 45 -2.20 -13.51 -4.26
N VAL A 46 -2.33 -14.56 -3.44
CA VAL A 46 -3.28 -15.65 -3.69
C VAL A 46 -4.44 -15.43 -2.72
N PHE A 47 -5.64 -15.20 -3.26
CA PHE A 47 -6.85 -15.04 -2.48
C PHE A 47 -7.90 -16.02 -2.98
N GLN A 48 -8.40 -16.88 -2.09
CA GLN A 48 -9.38 -17.92 -2.42
C GLN A 48 -8.95 -18.79 -3.62
N GLY A 49 -7.69 -19.22 -3.63
CA GLY A 49 -7.13 -20.04 -4.71
C GLY A 49 -6.85 -19.32 -6.03
N SER A 50 -7.15 -18.01 -6.13
CA SER A 50 -6.93 -17.21 -7.34
C SER A 50 -5.79 -16.20 -7.16
N SER A 51 -4.93 -16.09 -8.17
CA SER A 51 -3.87 -15.07 -8.19
C SER A 51 -4.44 -13.70 -8.57
N ALA A 52 -4.11 -12.69 -7.77
CA ALA A 52 -4.46 -11.29 -8.00
C ALA A 52 -3.20 -10.40 -7.95
N HIS A 53 -3.16 -9.40 -8.83
CA HIS A 53 -2.14 -8.36 -8.86
C HIS A 53 -2.73 -7.07 -8.29
N LEU A 54 -2.11 -6.57 -7.23
CA LEU A 54 -2.51 -5.35 -6.55
C LEU A 54 -1.53 -4.24 -6.93
N GLU A 55 -2.06 -3.11 -7.39
CA GLU A 55 -1.37 -1.81 -7.45
C GLU A 55 -1.93 -0.96 -6.33
N ILE A 56 -1.10 -0.64 -5.34
CA ILE A 56 -1.48 0.13 -4.15
C ILE A 56 -0.88 1.52 -4.29
N VAL A 57 -1.73 2.54 -4.23
CA VAL A 57 -1.35 3.94 -4.28
C VAL A 57 -1.41 4.48 -2.85
N ASP A 58 -0.23 4.77 -2.29
CA ASP A 58 -0.10 5.51 -1.04
C ASP A 58 -0.16 7.00 -1.36
N THR A 59 -0.96 7.74 -0.61
CA THR A 59 -1.22 9.16 -0.87
C THR A 59 -0.78 9.99 0.33
N ALA A 60 -0.28 11.20 0.05
CA ALA A 60 -0.14 12.21 1.09
C ALA A 60 -1.46 12.36 1.85
N GLY A 61 -1.40 12.38 3.18
CA GLY A 61 -2.57 12.77 3.96
C GLY A 61 -2.88 14.23 3.64
N LYS A 62 -4.09 14.51 3.15
CA LYS A 62 -4.59 15.88 3.05
C LYS A 62 -5.29 16.24 4.37
N ILE A 63 -5.03 17.46 4.86
CA ILE A 63 -5.81 18.10 5.93
C ILE A 63 -7.19 18.43 5.37
#